data_AF-A0A942E114-F1
#
_entry.id   AF-A0A942E114-F1
#
_cell.length_a   1.000
_cell.length_b   1.000
_cell.length_c   1.000
_cell.angle_alpha   90.00
_cell.angle_beta   90.00
_cell.angle_gamma   90.00
#
_symmetry.space_group_name_H-M   'P 1'
#
loop_
_entity.id
_entity.type
_entity.pdbx_description
1 polymer ?
#
loop_
_entity_poly.entity_id
_entity_poly.type
_entity_poly.pdbx_seq_one_letter_code
_entity_poly.pdbx_strand_id
1 'polypeptide(L)'
;MNIHVQRPAHAAGVEGSHGKSRVRFEALDSWRGIAALVVVLFHTQIVSHIRDIPIVRSGEAFVDFFFVLSGFVIAHAYADRLADTRSFREFLVLRLGRLYPLHFFMLMLFLAFEVLKSLVPGLGNPSDPAFSGANEPSTLLPNLLLLHSMSLNGELSWNTPSWSISAEFIAYVCFGFAVLVFRRRLAWAIAASAAAALLVLASLADPGMETTAQLGGVRAIYGFSLGALLYMFAGRSIVAARSSERRPGTRLDWTLVELAAMPMAVFAITAAPQTRLSYAVPLVFCAVIAIFAVERGLISRVLKLRPLLFLGAISYSLYLTHMFVQLRFMNVARLFDKVFGTSSIAQIGHGERYGGGIDTGSLFGGDLLMLLMLACVIGMSWLTYRLIEVPGRAFFRRLAHAMFRRVPHPVLDVSEAAPEVRRAPSAT
;
A
#
# COMPACT_ATOMS: atom_id res chain seq x y z
N MET A 1 40.64 14.20 -15.44
CA MET A 1 39.39 14.97 -15.66
C MET A 1 38.28 14.28 -14.88
N ASN A 2 38.13 14.64 -13.60
CA ASN A 2 37.24 13.98 -12.65
C ASN A 2 35.82 14.53 -12.79
N ILE A 3 34.88 13.67 -13.18
CA ILE A 3 33.47 14.01 -13.28
C ILE A 3 32.86 13.85 -11.88
N HIS A 4 32.62 14.98 -11.21
CA HIS A 4 31.82 15.05 -10.00
C HIS A 4 30.36 14.72 -10.32
N VAL A 5 29.94 13.50 -10.01
CA VAL A 5 28.52 13.13 -9.96
C VAL A 5 27.90 13.81 -8.73
N GLN A 6 27.12 14.87 -8.96
CA GLN A 6 26.35 15.56 -7.94
C GLN A 6 25.38 14.59 -7.24
N ARG A 7 25.40 14.59 -5.90
CA ARG A 7 24.43 13.90 -5.05
C ARG A 7 23.03 14.49 -5.30
N PRO A 8 21.95 13.68 -5.42
CA PRO A 8 20.60 14.23 -5.42
C PRO A 8 20.32 14.80 -4.02
N ALA A 9 19.83 16.05 -4.00
CA ALA A 9 19.48 16.78 -2.79
C ALA A 9 18.47 15.98 -1.96
N HIS A 10 18.95 15.45 -0.83
CA HIS A 10 18.10 15.16 0.31
C HIS A 10 17.40 16.46 0.70
N ALA A 11 16.07 16.47 0.67
CA ALA A 11 15.27 17.51 1.29
C ALA A 11 15.49 17.43 2.82
N ALA A 12 16.51 18.15 3.28
CA ALA A 12 16.75 18.43 4.69
C ALA A 12 15.89 19.63 5.12
N GLY A 13 15.22 19.47 6.25
CA GLY A 13 14.90 20.54 7.21
C GLY A 13 14.11 21.76 6.75
N VAL A 14 12.80 21.73 6.98
CA VAL A 14 12.13 22.90 7.56
C VAL A 14 11.67 22.47 8.95
N GLU A 15 12.53 22.72 9.94
CA GLU A 15 12.22 22.57 11.36
C GLU A 15 11.35 23.75 11.80
N GLY A 16 10.16 23.42 12.30
CA GLY A 16 9.21 24.37 12.87
C GLY A 16 8.28 23.66 13.86
N SER A 17 8.58 23.84 15.15
CA SER A 17 7.87 23.40 16.36
C SER A 17 7.97 21.91 16.75
N HIS A 18 8.24 21.70 18.04
CA HIS A 18 8.67 20.45 18.66
C HIS A 18 7.78 19.23 18.34
N GLY A 19 8.35 18.29 17.58
CA GLY A 19 7.80 16.93 17.45
C GLY A 19 8.95 15.96 17.20
N LYS A 20 9.18 15.02 18.13
CA LYS A 20 10.15 13.92 17.98
C LYS A 20 10.10 13.37 16.54
N SER A 21 11.25 13.35 15.85
CA SER A 21 11.37 12.76 14.51
C SER A 21 10.79 11.34 14.53
N ARG A 22 9.74 11.09 13.76
CA ARG A 22 9.06 9.79 13.73
C ARG A 22 10.04 8.70 13.30
N VAL A 23 9.97 7.55 13.96
CA VAL A 23 10.79 6.39 13.64
C VAL A 23 10.33 5.84 12.28
N ARG A 24 11.21 5.89 11.27
CA ARG A 24 10.95 5.33 9.93
C ARG A 24 11.45 3.90 9.87
N PHE A 25 10.60 2.94 9.50
CA PHE A 25 10.96 1.53 9.34
C PHE A 25 11.42 1.27 7.90
N GLU A 26 12.71 1.45 7.65
CA GLU A 26 13.35 1.32 6.34
C GLU A 26 13.33 -0.13 5.82
N ALA A 27 13.52 -1.12 6.69
CA ALA A 27 13.44 -2.52 6.27
C ALA A 27 12.01 -2.88 5.80
N LEU A 28 10.99 -2.34 6.50
CA LEU A 28 9.59 -2.50 6.09
C LEU A 28 9.26 -1.72 4.82
N ASP A 29 9.91 -0.57 4.57
CA ASP A 29 9.79 0.13 3.28
C ASP A 29 10.26 -0.78 2.14
N SER A 30 11.39 -1.47 2.28
CA SER A 30 11.87 -2.42 1.28
C SER A 30 10.98 -3.65 1.12
N TRP A 31 10.43 -4.18 2.23
CA TRP A 31 9.43 -5.25 2.16
C TRP A 31 8.19 -4.85 1.35
N ARG A 32 7.73 -3.60 1.43
CA ARG A 32 6.65 -3.10 0.55
C ARG A 32 7.01 -3.20 -0.92
N GLY A 33 8.26 -2.88 -1.27
CA GLY A 33 8.76 -3.00 -2.64
C GLY A 33 8.78 -4.44 -3.12
N ILE A 34 9.29 -5.36 -2.29
CA ILE A 34 9.33 -6.79 -2.59
C ILE A 34 7.90 -7.35 -2.73
N ALA A 35 7.01 -7.04 -1.79
CA ALA A 35 5.61 -7.44 -1.84
C ALA A 35 4.91 -6.93 -3.11
N ALA A 36 5.16 -5.67 -3.50
CA ALA A 36 4.61 -5.11 -4.74
C ALA A 36 5.13 -5.87 -5.96
N LEU A 37 6.42 -6.21 -6.03
CA LEU A 37 6.98 -7.00 -7.12
C LEU A 37 6.35 -8.39 -7.22
N VAL A 38 6.15 -9.09 -6.10
CA VAL A 38 5.49 -10.40 -6.11
C VAL A 38 4.05 -10.27 -6.64
N VAL A 39 3.32 -9.23 -6.25
CA VAL A 39 1.98 -8.96 -6.81
C VAL A 39 2.03 -8.69 -8.31
N VAL A 40 3.02 -7.92 -8.79
CA VAL A 40 3.21 -7.66 -10.23
C VAL A 40 3.42 -8.98 -10.98
N LEU A 41 4.32 -9.83 -10.48
CA LEU A 41 4.62 -11.14 -11.10
C LEU A 41 3.38 -12.05 -11.09
N PHE A 42 2.62 -12.08 -9.99
CA PHE A 42 1.38 -12.85 -9.89
C PHE A 42 0.34 -12.48 -10.96
N HIS A 43 0.15 -11.18 -11.21
CA HIS A 43 -0.79 -10.72 -12.25
C HIS A 43 -0.25 -10.92 -13.67
N THR A 44 1.06 -11.17 -13.82
CA THR A 44 1.68 -11.40 -15.12
C THR A 44 1.36 -12.80 -15.64
N GLN A 45 0.33 -12.92 -16.48
CA GLN A 45 -0.05 -14.18 -17.12
C GLN A 45 0.84 -14.45 -18.34
N ILE A 46 2.10 -14.83 -18.12
CA ILE A 46 3.04 -15.26 -19.18
C ILE A 46 3.54 -16.67 -18.82
N VAL A 47 3.45 -17.62 -19.77
CA VAL A 47 3.97 -18.99 -19.58
C VAL A 47 5.48 -18.92 -19.40
N SER A 48 5.99 -19.20 -18.19
CA SER A 48 7.39 -18.96 -17.81
C SER A 48 7.74 -19.74 -16.54
N HIS A 49 9.03 -20.00 -16.28
CA HIS A 49 9.45 -20.60 -15.00
C HIS A 49 9.16 -19.66 -13.83
N ILE A 50 9.33 -18.35 -14.02
CA ILE A 50 9.10 -17.34 -12.98
C ILE A 50 7.66 -17.39 -12.47
N ARG A 51 6.68 -17.55 -13.37
CA ARG A 51 5.26 -17.67 -13.02
C ARG A 51 4.98 -18.86 -12.11
N ASP A 52 5.65 -19.98 -12.34
CA ASP A 52 5.40 -21.24 -11.65
C ASP A 52 6.09 -21.35 -10.28
N ILE A 53 6.90 -20.35 -9.91
CA ILE A 53 7.46 -20.26 -8.56
C ILE A 53 6.30 -20.17 -7.54
N PRO A 54 6.24 -21.05 -6.52
CA PRO A 54 5.10 -21.12 -5.59
C PRO A 54 4.73 -19.78 -4.92
N ILE A 55 5.73 -18.97 -4.55
CA ILE A 55 5.50 -17.66 -3.93
C ILE A 55 4.89 -16.65 -4.92
N VAL A 56 5.22 -16.75 -6.21
CA VAL A 56 4.63 -15.92 -7.26
C VAL A 56 3.17 -16.31 -7.48
N ARG A 57 2.87 -17.61 -7.54
CA ARG A 57 1.49 -18.12 -7.62
C ARG A 57 0.62 -17.72 -6.42
N SER A 58 1.24 -17.45 -5.28
CA SER A 58 0.56 -17.02 -4.05
C SER A 58 0.60 -15.49 -3.87
N GLY A 59 0.92 -14.73 -4.92
CA GLY A 59 1.20 -13.30 -4.81
C GLY A 59 0.03 -12.44 -4.36
N GLU A 60 -1.21 -12.91 -4.53
CA GLU A 60 -2.40 -12.25 -4.00
C GLU A 60 -2.40 -12.09 -2.47
N ALA A 61 -1.75 -13.00 -1.74
CA ALA A 61 -1.59 -12.92 -0.28
C ALA A 61 -0.83 -11.67 0.14
N PHE A 62 0.08 -11.16 -0.69
CA PHE A 62 0.86 -9.96 -0.36
C PHE A 62 0.02 -8.67 -0.32
N VAL A 63 -1.22 -8.70 -0.80
CA VAL A 63 -2.18 -7.61 -0.54
C VAL A 63 -2.50 -7.51 0.96
N ASP A 64 -2.59 -8.65 1.66
CA ASP A 64 -2.80 -8.67 3.11
C ASP A 64 -1.59 -8.13 3.88
N PHE A 65 -0.38 -8.35 3.38
CA PHE A 65 0.81 -7.71 3.93
C PHE A 65 0.68 -6.19 3.92
N PHE A 66 0.17 -5.59 2.83
CA PHE A 66 -0.06 -4.15 2.76
C PHE A 66 -1.10 -3.70 3.78
N PHE A 67 -2.20 -4.43 3.96
CA PHE A 67 -3.22 -4.08 4.96
C PHE A 67 -2.68 -4.13 6.38
N VAL A 68 -1.99 -5.21 6.76
CA VAL A 68 -1.38 -5.35 8.10
C VAL A 68 -0.31 -4.27 8.32
N LEU A 69 0.57 -4.04 7.36
CA LEU A 69 1.59 -3.01 7.47
C LEU A 69 0.98 -1.60 7.58
N SER A 70 -0.10 -1.34 6.84
CA SER A 70 -0.83 -0.08 6.89
C SER A 70 -1.42 0.15 8.28
N GLY A 71 -2.09 -0.85 8.85
CA GLY A 71 -2.59 -0.82 10.22
C GLY A 71 -1.51 -0.49 11.25
N PHE A 72 -0.37 -1.18 11.16
CA PHE A 72 0.78 -0.98 12.05
C PHE A 72 1.35 0.45 11.95
N VAL A 73 1.63 0.93 10.73
CA VAL A 73 2.24 2.25 10.51
C VAL A 73 1.28 3.39 10.83
N ILE A 74 -0.02 3.24 10.52
CA ILE A 74 -1.03 4.25 10.84
C ILE A 74 -1.29 4.32 12.34
N ALA A 75 -1.41 3.19 13.03
CA ALA A 75 -1.51 3.17 14.48
C ALA A 75 -0.27 3.82 15.12
N HIS A 76 0.93 3.52 14.62
CA HIS A 76 2.16 4.20 15.05
C HIS A 76 2.12 5.72 14.90
N ALA A 77 1.64 6.20 13.77
CA ALA A 77 1.69 7.62 13.46
C ALA A 77 0.55 8.44 14.11
N TYR A 78 -0.62 7.83 14.34
CA TYR A 78 -1.87 8.56 14.61
C TYR A 78 -2.68 8.10 15.83
N ALA A 79 -2.43 6.90 16.40
CA ALA A 79 -3.25 6.41 17.53
C ALA A 79 -3.30 7.39 18.71
N ASP A 80 -2.16 8.02 19.03
CA ASP A 80 -2.05 9.00 20.13
C ASP A 80 -2.27 10.46 19.69
N ARG A 81 -2.44 10.74 18.38
CA ARG A 81 -2.48 12.12 17.84
C ARG A 81 -3.86 12.58 17.38
N LEU A 82 -4.77 11.65 17.10
CA LEU A 82 -6.14 11.96 16.73
C LEU A 82 -6.94 12.36 17.96
N ALA A 83 -6.84 13.64 18.32
CA ALA A 83 -7.44 14.20 19.53
C ALA A 83 -8.87 14.71 19.28
N ASP A 84 -9.16 15.23 18.10
CA ASP A 84 -10.42 15.93 17.79
C ASP A 84 -10.81 15.80 16.30
N THR A 85 -12.02 16.28 15.96
CA THR A 85 -12.56 16.25 14.60
C THR A 85 -11.65 16.94 13.58
N ARG A 86 -10.90 17.97 13.98
CA ARG A 86 -10.00 18.70 13.08
C ARG A 86 -8.78 17.83 12.74
N SER A 87 -8.13 17.24 13.74
CA SER A 87 -7.01 16.31 13.54
C SER A 87 -7.40 15.08 12.71
N PHE A 88 -8.66 14.62 12.85
CA PHE A 88 -9.23 13.57 12.02
C PHE A 88 -9.42 13.99 10.56
N ARG A 89 -9.98 15.18 10.30
CA ARG A 89 -10.08 15.71 8.93
C ARG A 89 -8.71 15.92 8.29
N GLU A 90 -7.74 16.43 9.05
CA GLU A 90 -6.35 16.58 8.58
C GLU A 90 -5.73 15.22 8.23
N PHE A 91 -5.91 14.22 9.09
CA PHE A 91 -5.50 12.85 8.81
C PHE A 91 -6.10 12.32 7.51
N LEU A 92 -7.41 12.45 7.31
CA LEU A 92 -8.08 11.98 6.10
C LEU A 92 -7.56 12.68 4.84
N VAL A 93 -7.36 14.00 4.86
CA VAL A 93 -6.79 14.74 3.72
C VAL A 93 -5.37 14.25 3.40
N LEU A 94 -4.55 13.99 4.42
CA LEU A 94 -3.19 13.47 4.24
C LEU A 94 -3.17 12.00 3.76
N ARG A 95 -4.19 11.20 4.08
CA ARG A 95 -4.36 9.84 3.57
C ARG A 95 -4.88 9.84 2.15
N LEU A 96 -5.89 10.65 1.85
CA LEU A 96 -6.41 10.85 0.50
C LEU A 96 -5.29 11.34 -0.43
N GLY A 97 -4.49 12.31 0.01
CA GLY A 97 -3.33 12.79 -0.75
C GLY A 97 -2.21 11.78 -0.95
N ARG A 98 -2.17 10.70 -0.17
CA ARG A 98 -1.21 9.60 -0.36
C ARG A 98 -1.65 8.66 -1.49
N LEU A 99 -2.96 8.47 -1.67
CA LEU A 99 -3.54 7.48 -2.57
C LEU A 99 -4.10 8.12 -3.85
N TYR A 100 -4.98 9.11 -3.68
CA TYR A 100 -5.83 9.63 -4.73
C TYR A 100 -5.12 10.17 -5.99
N PRO A 101 -3.99 10.91 -5.89
CA PRO A 101 -3.38 11.51 -7.09
C PRO A 101 -3.01 10.49 -8.16
N LEU A 102 -2.38 9.37 -7.77
CA LEU A 102 -2.00 8.35 -8.72
C LEU A 102 -3.20 7.49 -9.13
N HIS A 103 -4.10 7.18 -8.20
CA HIS A 103 -5.36 6.47 -8.51
C HIS A 103 -6.16 7.19 -9.58
N PHE A 104 -6.39 8.49 -9.39
CA PHE A 104 -7.11 9.32 -10.35
C PHE A 104 -6.40 9.34 -11.71
N PHE A 105 -5.08 9.55 -11.74
CA PHE A 105 -4.31 9.53 -12.99
C PHE A 105 -4.45 8.19 -13.73
N MET A 106 -4.28 7.06 -13.03
CA MET A 106 -4.42 5.75 -13.64
C MET A 106 -5.86 5.50 -14.11
N LEU A 107 -6.88 5.87 -13.31
CA LEU A 107 -8.28 5.76 -13.72
C LEU A 107 -8.55 6.54 -15.02
N MET A 108 -7.99 7.75 -15.15
CA MET A 108 -8.10 8.53 -16.39
C MET A 108 -7.36 7.89 -17.57
N LEU A 109 -6.23 7.21 -17.35
CA LEU A 109 -5.56 6.44 -18.40
C LEU A 109 -6.39 5.24 -18.87
N PHE A 110 -7.04 4.52 -17.95
CA PHE A 110 -7.96 3.44 -18.30
C PHE A 110 -9.18 3.98 -19.06
N LEU A 111 -9.77 5.09 -18.59
CA LEU A 111 -10.86 5.77 -19.27
C LEU A 111 -10.48 6.22 -20.68
N ALA A 112 -9.33 6.87 -20.84
CA ALA A 112 -8.82 7.30 -22.14
C ALA A 112 -8.62 6.11 -23.10
N PHE A 113 -8.22 4.95 -22.57
CA PHE A 113 -8.08 3.75 -23.38
C PHE A 113 -9.44 3.14 -23.79
N GLU A 114 -10.45 3.15 -22.92
CA GLU A 114 -11.82 2.76 -23.29
C GLU A 114 -12.40 3.69 -24.37
N VAL A 115 -12.18 5.00 -24.25
CA VAL A 115 -12.52 5.97 -25.31
C VAL A 115 -11.80 5.62 -26.61
N LEU A 116 -10.49 5.35 -26.56
CA LEU A 116 -9.72 4.99 -27.75
C LEU A 116 -10.22 3.68 -28.39
N LYS A 117 -10.58 2.66 -27.58
CA LYS A 117 -11.23 1.42 -28.07
C LYS A 117 -12.52 1.71 -28.82
N SER A 118 -13.32 2.69 -28.37
CA SER A 118 -14.57 3.06 -29.03
C SER A 118 -14.37 3.82 -30.36
N LEU A 119 -13.27 4.56 -30.49
CA LEU A 119 -12.98 5.40 -31.66
C LEU A 119 -12.18 4.67 -32.76
N VAL A 120 -11.40 3.65 -32.40
CA VAL A 120 -10.50 2.94 -33.32
C VAL A 120 -11.00 1.51 -33.58
N PRO A 121 -11.61 1.24 -34.75
CA PRO A 121 -12.08 -0.10 -35.11
C PRO A 121 -10.94 -1.13 -35.05
N GLY A 122 -11.18 -2.25 -34.37
CA GLY A 122 -10.22 -3.34 -34.26
C GLY A 122 -9.12 -3.18 -33.19
N LEU A 123 -9.12 -2.09 -32.42
CA LEU A 123 -8.26 -1.94 -31.23
C LEU A 123 -8.76 -2.76 -30.04
N GLY A 124 -10.09 -2.85 -29.87
CA GLY A 124 -10.75 -3.68 -28.86
C GLY A 124 -10.90 -5.13 -29.33
N ASN A 125 -10.93 -6.07 -28.37
CA ASN A 125 -11.34 -7.44 -28.63
C ASN A 125 -12.87 -7.45 -28.84
N PRO A 126 -13.42 -8.12 -29.87
CA PRO A 126 -14.88 -8.29 -29.99
C PRO A 126 -15.56 -8.86 -28.74
N SER A 127 -14.85 -9.68 -27.95
CA SER A 127 -15.33 -10.20 -26.67
C SER A 127 -15.16 -9.25 -25.47
N ASP A 128 -14.46 -8.12 -25.65
CA ASP A 128 -14.34 -7.02 -24.66
C ASP A 128 -14.56 -5.66 -25.35
N PRO A 129 -15.82 -5.35 -25.75
CA PRO A 129 -16.15 -4.05 -26.32
C PRO A 129 -15.80 -2.88 -25.38
N ALA A 130 -15.61 -1.70 -25.96
CA ALA A 130 -15.39 -0.49 -25.18
C ALA A 130 -16.55 -0.25 -24.19
N PHE A 131 -16.23 0.16 -22.96
CA PHE A 131 -17.21 0.47 -21.91
C PHE A 131 -18.18 -0.69 -21.57
N SER A 132 -17.70 -1.93 -21.63
CA SER A 132 -18.50 -3.12 -21.31
C SER A 132 -18.01 -3.85 -20.04
N GLY A 133 -18.88 -4.72 -19.48
CA GLY A 133 -18.63 -5.41 -18.20
C GLY A 133 -18.33 -4.42 -17.09
N ALA A 134 -17.38 -4.74 -16.19
CA ALA A 134 -17.07 -3.83 -15.09
C ALA A 134 -16.42 -2.49 -15.48
N ASN A 135 -16.10 -2.24 -16.75
CA ASN A 135 -15.62 -0.92 -17.21
C ASN A 135 -16.78 -0.06 -17.76
N GLU A 136 -18.02 -0.42 -17.47
CA GLU A 136 -19.18 0.39 -17.81
C GLU A 136 -19.15 1.76 -17.10
N PRO A 137 -19.78 2.81 -17.67
CA PRO A 137 -19.73 4.16 -17.11
C PRO A 137 -20.32 4.25 -15.69
N SER A 138 -21.24 3.37 -15.32
CA SER A 138 -21.88 3.34 -13.99
C SER A 138 -20.84 3.11 -12.87
N THR A 139 -19.77 2.36 -13.13
CA THR A 139 -18.75 2.02 -12.13
C THR A 139 -17.70 3.11 -11.96
N LEU A 140 -17.71 4.15 -12.80
CA LEU A 140 -16.74 5.25 -12.74
C LEU A 140 -16.90 6.07 -11.45
N LEU A 141 -18.14 6.37 -11.04
CA LEU A 141 -18.39 7.17 -9.84
C LEU A 141 -17.92 6.46 -8.55
N PRO A 142 -18.24 5.17 -8.31
CA PRO A 142 -17.64 4.40 -7.22
C PRO A 142 -16.10 4.44 -7.22
N ASN A 143 -15.46 4.36 -8.38
CA ASN A 143 -14.00 4.44 -8.49
C ASN A 143 -13.46 5.84 -8.15
N LEU A 144 -14.13 6.90 -8.58
CA LEU A 144 -13.77 8.28 -8.27
C LEU A 144 -13.93 8.61 -6.78
N LEU A 145 -14.86 7.94 -6.10
CA LEU A 145 -15.12 8.12 -4.67
C LEU A 145 -14.36 7.13 -3.77
N LEU A 146 -13.59 6.20 -4.34
CA LEU A 146 -12.92 5.11 -3.61
C LEU A 146 -13.93 4.28 -2.78
N LEU A 147 -15.05 3.90 -3.41
CA LEU A 147 -16.12 3.08 -2.83
C LEU A 147 -16.29 1.72 -3.54
N HIS A 148 -15.55 1.48 -4.63
CA HIS A 148 -15.70 0.30 -5.49
C HIS A 148 -15.23 -1.01 -4.85
N SER A 149 -14.56 -0.98 -3.69
CA SER A 149 -14.26 -2.19 -2.90
C SER A 149 -15.45 -2.73 -2.10
N MET A 150 -16.56 -2.00 -2.08
CA MET A 150 -17.84 -2.39 -1.45
C MET A 150 -18.91 -2.68 -2.50
N SER A 151 -18.51 -2.95 -3.75
CA SER A 151 -19.45 -3.24 -4.83
C SER A 151 -20.15 -4.57 -4.56
N LEU A 152 -21.47 -4.53 -4.40
CA LEU A 152 -22.31 -5.73 -4.23
C LEU A 152 -22.33 -6.61 -5.49
N ASN A 153 -21.98 -6.05 -6.65
CA ASN A 153 -21.97 -6.76 -7.92
C ASN A 153 -20.70 -7.62 -8.09
N GLY A 154 -19.71 -7.50 -7.20
CA GLY A 154 -18.57 -8.41 -7.15
C GLY A 154 -17.61 -8.35 -8.34
N GLU A 155 -17.56 -7.23 -9.07
CA GLU A 155 -16.64 -7.07 -10.21
C GLU A 155 -15.52 -6.02 -9.95
N LEU A 156 -14.30 -6.35 -10.37
CA LEU A 156 -13.13 -5.46 -10.26
C LEU A 156 -13.07 -4.48 -11.44
N SER A 157 -13.48 -3.25 -11.25
CA SER A 157 -13.65 -2.26 -12.32
C SER A 157 -12.38 -1.46 -12.66
N TRP A 158 -12.29 -1.01 -13.91
CA TRP A 158 -11.23 -0.17 -14.49
C TRP A 158 -9.82 -0.71 -14.24
N ASN A 159 -9.14 -0.21 -13.21
CA ASN A 159 -7.83 -0.69 -12.80
C ASN A 159 -8.02 -1.77 -11.73
N THR A 160 -7.95 -3.03 -12.13
CA THR A 160 -8.22 -4.22 -11.28
C THR A 160 -7.68 -4.10 -9.86
N PRO A 161 -6.38 -3.86 -9.60
CA PRO A 161 -5.81 -3.79 -8.25
C PRO A 161 -6.30 -2.61 -7.41
N SER A 162 -6.96 -1.61 -8.00
CA SER A 162 -7.37 -0.39 -7.29
C SER A 162 -8.45 -0.62 -6.23
N TRP A 163 -9.14 -1.77 -6.24
CA TRP A 163 -10.07 -2.14 -5.17
C TRP A 163 -9.39 -2.09 -3.79
N SER A 164 -8.13 -2.50 -3.70
CA SER A 164 -7.41 -2.54 -2.41
C SER A 164 -7.15 -1.12 -1.89
N ILE A 165 -7.05 -0.14 -2.77
CA ILE A 165 -6.85 1.28 -2.44
C ILE A 165 -8.15 1.87 -1.90
N SER A 166 -9.28 1.52 -2.52
CA SER A 166 -10.62 1.82 -1.97
C SER A 166 -10.79 1.20 -0.59
N ALA A 167 -10.47 -0.09 -0.45
CA ALA A 167 -10.58 -0.83 0.80
C ALA A 167 -9.69 -0.24 1.91
N GLU A 168 -8.46 0.14 1.58
CA GLU A 168 -7.52 0.77 2.50
C GLU A 168 -8.01 2.16 2.95
N PHE A 169 -8.58 2.95 2.04
CA PHE A 169 -9.13 4.26 2.40
C PHE A 169 -10.33 4.14 3.34
N ILE A 170 -11.21 3.16 3.13
CA ILE A 170 -12.30 2.83 4.06
C ILE A 170 -11.73 2.43 5.43
N ALA A 171 -10.71 1.58 5.47
CA ALA A 171 -10.06 1.20 6.73
C ALA A 171 -9.47 2.40 7.48
N TYR A 172 -8.90 3.39 6.77
CA TYR A 172 -8.46 4.64 7.39
C TYR A 172 -9.60 5.43 8.03
N VAL A 173 -10.74 5.56 7.33
CA VAL A 173 -11.92 6.25 7.87
C VAL A 173 -12.42 5.54 9.13
N CYS A 174 -12.59 4.22 9.06
CA CYS A 174 -13.00 3.40 10.20
C CYS A 174 -12.04 3.53 11.39
N PHE A 175 -10.73 3.46 11.15
CA PHE A 175 -9.72 3.60 12.19
C PHE A 175 -9.77 4.99 12.85
N GLY A 176 -9.78 6.06 12.05
CA GLY A 176 -9.79 7.41 12.60
C GLY A 176 -11.07 7.69 13.39
N PHE A 177 -12.22 7.19 12.94
CA PHE A 177 -13.46 7.23 13.70
C PHE A 177 -13.36 6.44 15.02
N ALA A 178 -12.83 5.22 14.97
CA ALA A 178 -12.65 4.40 16.17
C ALA A 178 -11.74 5.07 17.21
N VAL A 179 -10.67 5.75 16.78
CA VAL A 179 -9.79 6.51 17.67
C VAL A 179 -10.56 7.65 18.36
N LEU A 180 -11.40 8.38 17.63
CA LEU A 180 -12.18 9.48 18.19
C LEU A 180 -13.27 9.03 19.17
N VAL A 181 -13.94 7.90 18.90
CA VAL A 181 -15.10 7.44 19.67
C VAL A 181 -14.68 6.59 20.87
N PHE A 182 -13.85 5.57 20.66
CA PHE A 182 -13.60 4.56 21.70
C PHE A 182 -12.47 4.96 22.66
N ARG A 183 -11.52 5.81 22.23
CA ARG A 183 -10.45 6.38 23.07
C ARG A 183 -9.75 5.32 23.95
N ARG A 184 -10.05 5.28 25.25
CA ARG A 184 -9.50 4.30 26.22
C ARG A 184 -9.86 2.85 25.88
N ARG A 185 -10.96 2.62 25.15
CA ARG A 185 -11.43 1.30 24.69
C ARG A 185 -11.02 1.00 23.25
N LEU A 186 -10.14 1.81 22.64
CA LEU A 186 -9.74 1.65 21.24
C LEU A 186 -9.21 0.25 20.93
N ALA A 187 -8.32 -0.31 21.77
CA ALA A 187 -7.78 -1.64 21.54
C ALA A 187 -8.88 -2.73 21.49
N TRP A 188 -9.89 -2.64 22.35
CA TRP A 188 -11.04 -3.53 22.34
C TRP A 188 -11.92 -3.35 21.12
N ALA A 189 -12.15 -2.11 20.68
CA ALA A 189 -12.92 -1.82 19.46
C ALA A 189 -12.23 -2.38 18.21
N ILE A 190 -10.89 -2.23 18.12
CA ILE A 190 -10.10 -2.79 17.00
C ILE A 190 -10.03 -4.33 17.09
N ALA A 191 -9.96 -4.91 18.29
CA ALA A 191 -10.03 -6.36 18.46
C ALA A 191 -11.39 -6.91 18.03
N ALA A 192 -12.48 -6.23 18.40
CA ALA A 192 -13.83 -6.57 17.97
C ALA A 192 -13.99 -6.43 16.45
N SER A 193 -13.43 -5.39 15.82
CA SER A 193 -13.47 -5.25 14.36
C SER A 193 -12.66 -6.34 13.65
N ALA A 194 -11.50 -6.72 14.18
CA ALA A 194 -10.72 -7.85 13.64
C ALA A 194 -11.51 -9.17 13.73
N ALA A 195 -12.10 -9.46 14.90
CA ALA A 195 -12.90 -10.66 15.11
C ALA A 195 -14.15 -10.69 14.22
N ALA A 196 -14.90 -9.58 14.16
CA ALA A 196 -16.08 -9.47 13.31
C ALA A 196 -15.75 -9.63 11.83
N ALA A 197 -14.69 -8.98 11.34
CA ALA A 197 -14.26 -9.12 9.95
C ALA A 197 -13.82 -10.56 9.63
N LEU A 198 -13.09 -11.21 10.54
CA LEU A 198 -12.73 -12.63 10.38
C LEU A 198 -13.96 -13.53 10.35
N LEU A 199 -14.95 -13.30 11.21
CA LEU A 199 -16.20 -14.08 11.22
C LEU A 199 -16.97 -13.92 9.91
N VAL A 200 -17.06 -12.69 9.37
CA VAL A 200 -17.70 -12.44 8.08
C VAL A 200 -16.95 -13.16 6.96
N LEU A 201 -15.62 -13.06 6.89
CA LEU A 201 -14.81 -13.77 5.89
C LEU A 201 -15.00 -15.29 6.04
N ALA A 202 -14.86 -15.84 7.23
CA ALA A 202 -14.98 -17.28 7.46
C ALA A 202 -16.38 -17.85 7.12
N SER A 203 -17.41 -17.00 7.14
CA SER A 203 -18.81 -17.39 6.93
C SER A 203 -19.30 -17.15 5.50
N LEU A 204 -18.82 -16.09 4.83
CA LEU A 204 -19.33 -15.63 3.54
C LEU A 204 -18.31 -15.68 2.40
N ALA A 205 -17.02 -15.75 2.70
CA ALA A 205 -15.99 -15.83 1.67
C ALA A 205 -15.78 -17.28 1.22
N ASP A 206 -15.59 -17.47 -0.09
CA ASP A 206 -15.10 -18.73 -0.64
C ASP A 206 -13.76 -19.12 0.02
N PRO A 207 -13.45 -20.42 0.13
CA PRO A 207 -12.16 -20.85 0.64
C PRO A 207 -11.00 -20.24 -0.16
N GLY A 208 -10.14 -19.48 0.52
CA GLY A 208 -9.11 -18.68 -0.12
C GLY A 208 -9.37 -17.19 0.11
N MET A 209 -8.33 -16.43 0.44
CA MET A 209 -8.46 -14.98 0.65
C MET A 209 -8.68 -14.21 -0.66
N GLU A 210 -9.03 -14.86 -1.77
CA GLU A 210 -9.21 -14.26 -3.10
C GLU A 210 -10.51 -13.46 -3.25
N THR A 211 -11.31 -13.30 -2.16
CA THR A 211 -12.59 -12.55 -2.12
C THR A 211 -12.42 -11.04 -2.21
N THR A 212 -11.75 -10.66 -3.28
CA THR A 212 -11.21 -9.37 -3.66
C THR A 212 -12.31 -8.41 -4.08
N ALA A 213 -13.35 -8.92 -4.78
CA ALA A 213 -14.35 -8.09 -5.42
C ALA A 213 -15.62 -7.86 -4.59
N GLN A 214 -16.03 -8.83 -3.76
CA GLN A 214 -17.25 -8.74 -2.94
C GLN A 214 -16.95 -8.30 -1.49
N LEU A 215 -15.89 -8.86 -0.88
CA LEU A 215 -15.56 -8.65 0.53
C LEU A 215 -14.22 -7.92 0.74
N GLY A 216 -13.73 -7.24 -0.29
CA GLY A 216 -12.43 -6.58 -0.28
C GLY A 216 -12.23 -5.59 0.88
N GLY A 217 -13.24 -4.77 1.21
CA GLY A 217 -13.14 -3.90 2.38
C GLY A 217 -13.19 -4.65 3.73
N VAL A 218 -13.89 -5.77 3.82
CA VAL A 218 -13.88 -6.61 5.04
C VAL A 218 -12.50 -7.24 5.22
N ARG A 219 -11.92 -7.77 4.14
CA ARG A 219 -10.54 -8.28 4.09
C ARG A 219 -9.53 -7.22 4.53
N ALA A 220 -9.67 -5.98 4.04
CA ALA A 220 -8.82 -4.86 4.45
C ALA A 220 -9.00 -4.49 5.92
N ILE A 221 -10.24 -4.43 6.43
CA ILE A 221 -10.50 -4.15 7.86
C ILE A 221 -9.88 -5.22 8.75
N TYR A 222 -9.96 -6.50 8.38
CA TYR A 222 -9.32 -7.59 9.11
C TYR A 222 -7.81 -7.39 9.22
N GLY A 223 -7.11 -7.31 8.08
CA GLY A 223 -5.65 -7.14 8.05
C GLY A 223 -5.20 -5.85 8.72
N PHE A 224 -5.86 -4.73 8.43
CA PHE A 224 -5.55 -3.43 9.03
C PHE A 224 -5.73 -3.46 10.56
N SER A 225 -6.81 -4.07 11.06
CA SER A 225 -7.07 -4.17 12.50
C SER A 225 -5.98 -4.99 13.19
N LEU A 226 -5.55 -6.11 12.60
CA LEU A 226 -4.45 -6.92 13.14
C LEU A 226 -3.13 -6.14 13.23
N GLY A 227 -2.79 -5.38 12.18
CA GLY A 227 -1.62 -4.51 12.20
C GLY A 227 -1.69 -3.41 13.25
N ALA A 228 -2.87 -2.79 13.41
CA ALA A 228 -3.10 -1.78 14.43
C ALA A 228 -2.97 -2.37 15.85
N LEU A 229 -3.51 -3.57 16.10
CA LEU A 229 -3.36 -4.28 17.38
C LEU A 229 -1.90 -4.64 17.65
N LEU A 230 -1.17 -5.12 16.64
CA LEU A 230 0.27 -5.40 16.77
C LEU A 230 1.01 -4.16 17.28
N TYR A 231 0.73 -2.99 16.73
CA TYR A 231 1.33 -1.75 17.23
C TYR A 231 0.86 -1.39 18.65
N MET A 232 -0.43 -1.53 18.95
CA MET A 232 -0.96 -1.18 20.27
C MET A 232 -0.37 -2.04 21.40
N PHE A 233 -0.12 -3.33 21.15
CA PHE A 233 0.41 -4.25 22.14
C PHE A 233 1.94 -4.33 22.15
N ALA A 234 2.59 -4.31 20.98
CA ALA A 234 4.03 -4.52 20.84
C ALA A 234 4.78 -3.34 20.21
N GLY A 235 4.10 -2.30 19.72
CA GLY A 235 4.75 -1.19 19.01
C GLY A 235 5.74 -0.41 19.87
N ARG A 236 5.40 -0.15 21.14
CA ARG A 236 6.29 0.53 22.09
C ARG A 236 7.54 -0.30 22.38
N SER A 237 7.40 -1.61 22.58
CA SER A 237 8.53 -2.50 22.82
C SER A 237 9.38 -2.69 21.57
N ILE A 238 8.79 -2.73 20.36
CA ILE A 238 9.51 -2.76 19.08
C ILE A 238 10.35 -1.49 18.91
N VAL A 239 9.76 -0.30 19.11
CA VAL A 239 10.50 0.97 19.00
C VAL A 239 11.60 1.07 20.08
N ALA A 240 11.30 0.65 21.32
CA ALA A 240 12.29 0.60 22.39
C ALA A 240 13.45 -0.35 22.05
N ALA A 241 13.14 -1.58 21.60
CA ALA A 241 14.12 -2.57 21.17
C ALA A 241 14.99 -2.06 20.02
N ARG A 242 14.45 -1.25 19.11
CA ARG A 242 15.25 -0.60 18.06
C ARG A 242 16.22 0.45 18.63
N SER A 243 15.75 1.31 19.54
CA SER A 243 16.51 2.44 20.08
C SER A 243 17.45 2.10 21.25
N SER A 244 17.29 0.95 21.91
CA SER A 244 18.02 0.61 23.13
C SER A 244 19.50 0.28 22.86
N GLU A 245 20.40 1.02 23.51
CA GLU A 245 21.83 0.69 23.60
C GLU A 245 22.08 -0.60 24.39
N ARG A 246 21.25 -0.88 25.41
CA ARG A 246 21.22 -2.16 26.13
C ARG A 246 20.55 -3.20 25.23
N ARG A 247 21.34 -4.10 24.67
CA ARG A 247 20.92 -5.00 23.58
C ARG A 247 20.23 -6.25 24.13
N PRO A 248 18.91 -6.44 23.95
CA PRO A 248 18.35 -7.79 23.99
C PRO A 248 18.80 -8.51 22.71
N GLY A 249 19.68 -9.49 22.86
CA GLY A 249 20.20 -10.33 21.78
C GLY A 249 21.34 -9.73 20.97
N THR A 250 22.18 -10.62 20.43
CA THR A 250 23.25 -10.31 19.49
C THR A 250 22.70 -10.11 18.07
N ARG A 251 23.50 -9.57 17.15
CA ARG A 251 23.13 -9.49 15.73
C ARG A 251 22.86 -10.88 15.14
N LEU A 252 23.59 -11.90 15.60
CA LEU A 252 23.43 -13.27 15.14
C LEU A 252 22.04 -13.78 15.52
N ASP A 253 21.61 -13.59 16.76
CA ASP A 253 20.29 -14.01 17.25
C ASP A 253 19.17 -13.42 16.39
N TRP A 254 19.22 -12.11 16.14
CA TRP A 254 18.24 -11.44 15.26
C TRP A 254 18.32 -11.93 13.81
N THR A 255 19.51 -12.25 13.32
CA THR A 255 19.67 -12.81 11.96
C THR A 255 19.07 -14.20 11.86
N LEU A 256 19.23 -15.05 12.88
CA LEU A 256 18.63 -16.38 12.94
C LEU A 256 17.10 -16.29 12.99
N VAL A 257 16.55 -15.35 13.76
CA VAL A 257 15.10 -15.10 13.79
C VAL A 257 14.59 -14.61 12.44
N GLU A 258 15.27 -13.65 11.80
CA GLU A 258 14.92 -13.18 10.45
C GLU A 258 15.00 -14.32 9.42
N LEU A 259 16.05 -15.13 9.48
CA LEU A 259 16.28 -16.26 8.56
C LEU A 259 15.29 -17.41 8.77
N ALA A 260 14.81 -17.65 9.99
CA ALA A 260 13.77 -18.63 10.27
C ALA A 260 12.38 -18.13 9.87
N ALA A 261 12.12 -16.83 10.05
CA ALA A 261 10.83 -16.23 9.74
C ALA A 261 10.52 -16.22 8.24
N MET A 262 11.51 -15.98 7.37
CA MET A 262 11.30 -15.94 5.92
C MET A 262 10.79 -17.27 5.32
N PRO A 263 11.46 -18.43 5.48
CA PRO A 263 10.99 -19.69 4.94
C PRO A 263 9.69 -20.16 5.61
N MET A 264 9.51 -19.87 6.91
CA MET A 264 8.25 -20.16 7.60
C MET A 264 7.09 -19.36 6.99
N ALA A 265 7.30 -18.07 6.71
CA ALA A 265 6.31 -17.23 6.06
C ALA A 265 6.03 -17.70 4.63
N VAL A 266 7.08 -18.00 3.85
CA VAL A 266 6.94 -18.54 2.49
C VAL A 266 6.13 -19.84 2.54
N PHE A 267 6.51 -20.79 3.40
CA PHE A 267 5.78 -22.05 3.55
C PHE A 267 4.32 -21.82 3.95
N ALA A 268 4.04 -21.00 4.95
CA ALA A 268 2.67 -20.73 5.39
C ALA A 268 1.80 -20.09 4.29
N ILE A 269 2.39 -19.25 3.45
CA ILE A 269 1.71 -18.61 2.31
C ILE A 269 1.48 -19.63 1.18
N THR A 270 2.47 -20.48 0.88
CA THR A 270 2.43 -21.39 -0.29
C THR A 270 1.81 -22.76 0.00
N ALA A 271 1.74 -23.19 1.25
CA ALA A 271 1.25 -24.52 1.62
C ALA A 271 -0.28 -24.63 1.60
N ALA A 272 -0.98 -23.50 1.61
CA ALA A 272 -2.43 -23.50 1.75
C ALA A 272 -3.18 -22.47 0.86
N PRO A 273 -2.71 -22.16 -0.37
CA PRO A 273 -3.45 -21.29 -1.27
C PRO A 273 -4.84 -21.89 -1.50
N GLN A 274 -5.87 -21.04 -1.55
CA GLN A 274 -7.26 -21.47 -1.79
C GLN A 274 -7.88 -22.35 -0.69
N THR A 275 -7.32 -22.32 0.53
CA THR A 275 -7.90 -23.02 1.68
C THR A 275 -8.31 -22.03 2.76
N ARG A 276 -9.11 -22.49 3.74
CA ARG A 276 -9.45 -21.69 4.93
C ARG A 276 -8.24 -21.33 5.80
N LEU A 277 -7.10 -22.03 5.64
CA LEU A 277 -5.86 -21.66 6.33
C LEU A 277 -5.31 -20.30 5.85
N SER A 278 -5.71 -19.85 4.65
CA SER A 278 -5.34 -18.51 4.15
C SER A 278 -5.81 -17.38 5.07
N TYR A 279 -6.86 -17.59 5.88
CA TYR A 279 -7.32 -16.61 6.88
C TYR A 279 -6.29 -16.35 8.00
N ALA A 280 -5.32 -17.25 8.20
CA ALA A 280 -4.23 -17.07 9.14
C ALA A 280 -3.03 -16.30 8.54
N VAL A 281 -2.97 -16.09 7.22
CA VAL A 281 -1.85 -15.41 6.55
C VAL A 281 -1.61 -13.98 7.08
N PRO A 282 -2.64 -13.15 7.35
CA PRO A 282 -2.43 -11.85 7.99
C PRO A 282 -1.71 -11.93 9.35
N LEU A 283 -1.89 -13.01 10.13
CA LEU A 283 -1.16 -13.23 11.38
C LEU A 283 0.33 -13.56 11.14
N VAL A 284 0.62 -14.32 10.07
CA VAL A 284 2.00 -14.56 9.61
C VAL A 284 2.65 -13.22 9.26
N PHE A 285 1.95 -12.33 8.55
CA PHE A 285 2.47 -10.99 8.26
C PHE A 285 2.65 -10.13 9.52
N CYS A 286 1.79 -10.25 10.54
CA CYS A 286 2.05 -9.63 11.84
C CYS A 286 3.39 -10.07 12.43
N ALA A 287 3.70 -11.37 12.39
CA ALA A 287 4.97 -11.89 12.88
C ALA A 287 6.17 -11.35 12.07
N VAL A 288 6.07 -11.36 10.74
CA VAL A 288 7.10 -10.78 9.84
C VAL A 288 7.31 -9.29 10.15
N ILE A 289 6.23 -8.50 10.27
CA ILE A 289 6.32 -7.08 10.59
C ILE A 289 6.94 -6.87 11.96
N ALA A 290 6.54 -7.62 12.98
CA ALA A 290 7.09 -7.52 14.33
C ALA A 290 8.61 -7.75 14.36
N ILE A 291 9.10 -8.75 13.61
CA ILE A 291 10.52 -9.09 13.52
C ILE A 291 11.29 -8.00 12.75
N PHE A 292 10.85 -7.66 11.55
CA PHE A 292 11.59 -6.74 10.67
C PHE A 292 11.44 -5.26 11.05
N ALA A 293 10.45 -4.90 11.88
CA ALA A 293 10.36 -3.55 12.45
C ALA A 293 11.51 -3.21 13.42
N VAL A 294 12.18 -4.23 13.98
CA VAL A 294 13.32 -4.05 14.92
C VAL A 294 14.62 -3.69 14.17
N GLU A 295 14.77 -4.13 12.92
CA GLU A 295 15.88 -3.83 11.99
C GLU A 295 17.31 -4.18 12.46
N ARG A 296 17.47 -5.26 13.24
CA ARG A 296 18.74 -5.61 13.89
C ARG A 296 19.57 -6.69 13.19
N GLY A 297 18.96 -7.61 12.46
CA GLY A 297 19.69 -8.70 11.81
C GLY A 297 20.37 -8.29 10.49
N LEU A 298 21.14 -9.23 9.92
CA LEU A 298 21.84 -9.01 8.66
C LEU A 298 20.87 -8.88 7.47
N ILE A 299 19.73 -9.56 7.49
CA ILE A 299 18.74 -9.46 6.42
C ILE A 299 18.13 -8.06 6.43
N SER A 300 17.80 -7.53 7.62
CA SER A 300 17.39 -6.13 7.78
C SER A 300 18.42 -5.12 7.25
N ARG A 301 19.72 -5.42 7.36
CA ARG A 301 20.78 -4.58 6.77
C ARG A 301 20.76 -4.63 5.24
N VAL A 302 20.63 -5.83 4.66
CA VAL A 302 20.52 -6.01 3.21
C VAL A 302 19.29 -5.27 2.69
N LEU A 303 18.14 -5.39 3.36
CA LEU A 303 16.92 -4.68 3.02
C LEU A 303 17.10 -3.15 3.01
N LYS A 304 18.07 -2.60 3.75
CA LYS A 304 18.40 -1.16 3.74
C LYS A 304 19.35 -0.74 2.62
N LEU A 305 19.72 -1.63 1.71
CA LEU A 305 20.47 -1.26 0.52
C LEU A 305 19.62 -0.38 -0.42
N ARG A 306 20.29 0.55 -1.11
CA ARG A 306 19.64 1.56 -1.96
C ARG A 306 18.67 0.99 -3.01
N PRO A 307 18.97 -0.12 -3.72
CA PRO A 307 18.04 -0.68 -4.70
C PRO A 307 16.72 -1.16 -4.06
N LEU A 308 16.79 -1.74 -2.87
CA LEU A 308 15.60 -2.24 -2.17
C LEU A 308 14.78 -1.08 -1.57
N LEU A 309 15.45 -0.07 -0.99
CA LEU A 309 14.78 1.15 -0.55
C LEU A 309 14.13 1.91 -1.72
N PHE A 310 14.76 1.87 -2.90
CA PHE A 310 14.20 2.44 -4.12
C PHE A 310 12.89 1.73 -4.51
N LEU A 311 12.88 0.39 -4.55
CA LEU A 311 11.67 -0.39 -4.78
C LEU A 311 10.59 -0.08 -3.75
N GLY A 312 10.97 0.05 -2.48
CA GLY A 312 10.08 0.49 -1.41
C GLY A 312 9.46 1.86 -1.65
N ALA A 313 10.27 2.82 -2.12
CA ALA A 313 9.82 4.18 -2.40
C ALA A 313 8.80 4.23 -3.54
N ILE A 314 8.99 3.45 -4.60
CA ILE A 314 8.09 3.39 -5.77
C ILE A 314 6.99 2.32 -5.64
N SER A 315 6.92 1.60 -4.53
CA SER A 315 6.01 0.45 -4.34
C SER A 315 4.55 0.72 -4.66
N TYR A 316 4.05 1.92 -4.32
CA TYR A 316 2.68 2.31 -4.64
C TYR A 316 2.48 2.50 -6.14
N SER A 317 3.44 3.10 -6.83
CA SER A 317 3.43 3.22 -8.29
C SER A 317 3.59 1.87 -9.00
N LEU A 318 4.45 0.97 -8.49
CA LEU A 318 4.55 -0.42 -8.97
C LEU A 318 3.19 -1.11 -8.90
N TYR A 319 2.53 -1.01 -7.76
CA TYR A 319 1.23 -1.63 -7.54
C TYR A 319 0.13 -1.05 -8.44
N LEU A 320 0.12 0.25 -8.75
CA LEU A 320 -1.01 0.83 -9.48
C LEU A 320 -0.83 0.87 -11.00
N THR A 321 0.40 0.80 -11.49
CA THR A 321 0.69 0.88 -12.94
C THR A 321 0.75 -0.48 -13.63
N HIS A 322 1.02 -1.57 -12.90
CA HIS A 322 1.36 -2.85 -13.52
C HIS A 322 0.27 -3.44 -14.41
N MET A 323 -1.00 -3.39 -14.00
CA MET A 323 -2.10 -3.91 -14.84
C MET A 323 -2.21 -3.16 -16.15
N PHE A 324 -2.01 -1.83 -16.13
CA PHE A 324 -2.05 -1.04 -17.36
C PHE A 324 -0.96 -1.51 -18.32
N VAL A 325 0.28 -1.66 -17.85
CA VAL A 325 1.41 -2.14 -18.67
C VAL A 325 1.15 -3.56 -19.19
N GLN A 326 0.73 -4.47 -18.32
CA GLN A 326 0.40 -5.86 -18.68
C GLN A 326 -0.65 -5.92 -19.79
N LEU A 327 -1.73 -5.16 -19.67
CA LEU A 327 -2.77 -5.10 -20.69
C LEU A 327 -2.26 -4.50 -22.01
N ARG A 328 -1.29 -3.57 -21.98
CA ARG A 328 -0.64 -3.09 -23.21
C ARG A 328 0.20 -4.17 -23.88
N PHE A 329 0.92 -4.99 -23.11
CA PHE A 329 1.64 -6.15 -23.65
C PHE A 329 0.68 -7.16 -24.30
N MET A 330 -0.46 -7.45 -23.65
CA MET A 330 -1.48 -8.33 -24.24
C MET A 330 -2.06 -7.76 -25.54
N ASN A 331 -2.31 -6.45 -25.61
CA ASN A 331 -2.80 -5.81 -26.83
C ASN A 331 -1.78 -5.91 -27.97
N VAL A 332 -0.49 -5.71 -27.68
CA VAL A 332 0.60 -5.85 -28.66
C VAL A 332 0.72 -7.29 -29.13
N ALA A 333 0.65 -8.28 -28.23
CA ALA A 333 0.68 -9.69 -28.58
C ALA A 333 -0.50 -10.08 -29.49
N ARG A 334 -1.72 -9.61 -29.19
CA ARG A 334 -2.90 -9.83 -30.06
C ARG A 334 -2.75 -9.21 -31.44
N LEU A 335 -2.17 -8.01 -31.51
CA LEU A 335 -1.90 -7.35 -32.80
C LEU A 335 -0.86 -8.15 -33.60
N PHE A 336 0.18 -8.65 -32.93
CA PHE A 336 1.19 -9.51 -33.53
C PHE A 336 0.57 -10.79 -34.10
N ASP A 337 -0.25 -11.49 -33.31
CA ASP A 337 -1.01 -12.67 -33.76
C ASP A 337 -1.88 -12.39 -34.99
N LYS A 338 -2.58 -11.25 -35.00
CA LYS A 338 -3.42 -10.85 -36.14
C LYS A 338 -2.60 -10.54 -37.40
N VAL A 339 -1.41 -9.94 -37.27
CA VAL A 339 -0.56 -9.53 -38.40
C VAL A 339 0.22 -10.70 -38.98
N PHE A 340 0.75 -11.59 -38.13
CA PHE A 340 1.62 -12.69 -38.53
C PHE A 340 0.92 -14.06 -38.59
N GLY A 341 -0.35 -14.14 -38.22
CA GLY A 341 -1.11 -15.39 -38.21
C GLY A 341 -0.63 -16.38 -37.14
N THR A 342 -0.05 -15.90 -36.05
CA THR A 342 0.39 -16.71 -34.91
C THR A 342 -0.72 -16.85 -33.85
N SER A 343 -0.53 -17.75 -32.90
CA SER A 343 -1.45 -17.98 -31.77
C SER A 343 -0.68 -17.96 -30.44
N SER A 344 -0.18 -16.78 -30.06
CA SER A 344 0.56 -16.57 -28.81
C SER A 344 -0.34 -16.27 -27.60
N ILE A 345 -1.63 -16.00 -27.80
CA ILE A 345 -2.59 -15.88 -26.70
C ILE A 345 -3.12 -17.25 -26.30
N ALA A 346 -2.76 -17.72 -25.11
CA ALA A 346 -3.26 -18.96 -24.51
C ALA A 346 -4.21 -18.65 -23.36
N GLN A 347 -5.17 -19.52 -23.05
CA GLN A 347 -5.95 -19.38 -21.82
C GLN A 347 -5.09 -19.78 -20.63
N ILE A 348 -4.74 -18.80 -19.79
CA ILE A 348 -3.80 -18.98 -18.69
C ILE A 348 -4.50 -18.65 -17.36
N GLY A 349 -4.62 -19.64 -16.47
CA GLY A 349 -5.21 -19.47 -15.14
C GLY A 349 -6.74 -19.61 -15.09
N HIS A 350 -7.35 -19.24 -13.95
CA HIS A 350 -8.77 -19.46 -13.64
C HIS A 350 -9.68 -18.23 -13.82
N GLY A 351 -9.13 -17.05 -14.17
CA GLY A 351 -9.92 -15.81 -14.26
C GLY A 351 -10.54 -15.58 -15.63
N GLU A 352 -11.86 -15.66 -15.74
CA GLU A 352 -12.62 -15.50 -17.00
C GLU A 352 -12.45 -14.13 -17.67
N ARG A 353 -12.23 -13.05 -16.90
CA ARG A 353 -12.24 -11.69 -17.44
C ARG A 353 -10.93 -11.23 -18.10
N TYR A 354 -9.79 -11.77 -17.67
CA TYR A 354 -8.51 -11.55 -18.34
C TYR A 354 -8.06 -12.74 -19.18
N GLY A 355 -8.60 -13.95 -18.90
CA GLY A 355 -8.94 -15.02 -19.85
C GLY A 355 -7.86 -15.53 -20.80
N GLY A 356 -6.64 -15.03 -20.66
CA GLY A 356 -5.64 -15.05 -21.70
C GLY A 356 -4.33 -14.57 -21.13
N GLY A 357 -3.27 -15.31 -21.41
CA GLY A 357 -1.92 -14.87 -21.17
C GLY A 357 -1.06 -15.15 -22.40
N ILE A 358 0.21 -14.77 -22.32
CA ILE A 358 1.12 -14.88 -23.46
C ILE A 358 1.91 -16.18 -23.32
N ASP A 359 1.80 -17.03 -24.34
CA ASP A 359 2.65 -18.19 -24.55
C ASP A 359 3.58 -17.94 -25.74
N THR A 360 4.87 -17.89 -25.47
CA THR A 360 5.90 -17.71 -26.50
C THR A 360 6.34 -19.03 -27.13
N GLY A 361 5.76 -20.16 -26.74
CA GLY A 361 6.14 -21.52 -27.15
C GLY A 361 7.42 -22.04 -26.47
N SER A 362 7.98 -21.29 -25.51
CA SER A 362 9.19 -21.66 -24.76
C SER A 362 9.20 -20.97 -23.41
N LEU A 363 9.47 -21.74 -22.34
CA LEU A 363 9.53 -21.21 -20.97
C LEU A 363 10.60 -20.12 -20.81
N PHE A 364 11.76 -20.28 -21.46
CA PHE A 364 12.82 -19.26 -21.43
C PHE A 364 12.45 -17.99 -22.20
N GLY A 365 11.69 -18.14 -23.29
CA GLY A 365 11.13 -16.99 -24.01
C GLY A 365 10.15 -16.21 -23.14
N GLY A 366 9.32 -16.93 -22.39
CA GLY A 366 8.41 -16.37 -21.40
C GLY A 366 9.12 -15.68 -20.25
N ASP A 367 10.20 -16.25 -19.71
CA ASP A 367 11.02 -15.61 -18.68
C ASP A 367 11.59 -14.28 -19.17
N LEU A 368 12.14 -14.24 -20.39
CA LEU A 368 12.66 -13.02 -21.00
C LEU A 368 11.56 -11.97 -21.19
N LEU A 369 10.38 -12.38 -21.68
CA LEU A 369 9.25 -11.47 -21.86
C LEU A 369 8.74 -10.93 -20.51
N MET A 370 8.70 -11.76 -19.48
CA MET A 370 8.32 -11.35 -18.12
C MET A 370 9.33 -10.35 -17.54
N LEU A 371 10.63 -10.56 -17.72
CA LEU A 371 11.67 -9.62 -17.31
C LEU A 371 11.57 -8.28 -18.06
N LEU A 372 11.32 -8.32 -19.37
CA LEU A 372 11.09 -7.12 -20.18
C LEU A 372 9.88 -6.34 -19.67
N MET A 373 8.76 -7.04 -19.44
CA MET A 373 7.55 -6.42 -18.95
C MET A 373 7.75 -5.84 -17.55
N LEU A 374 8.47 -6.54 -16.66
CA LEU A 374 8.83 -6.03 -15.34
C LEU A 374 9.68 -4.76 -15.43
N ALA A 375 10.64 -4.70 -16.36
CA ALA A 375 11.42 -3.49 -16.61
C ALA A 375 10.53 -2.32 -17.07
N CYS A 376 9.56 -2.56 -17.96
CA CYS A 376 8.58 -1.55 -18.36
C CYS A 376 7.71 -1.08 -17.18
N VAL A 377 7.25 -2.00 -16.31
CA VAL A 377 6.49 -1.66 -15.10
C VAL A 377 7.32 -0.79 -14.16
N ILE A 378 8.59 -1.15 -13.90
CA ILE A 378 9.50 -0.35 -13.05
C ILE A 378 9.74 1.04 -13.67
N GLY A 379 9.96 1.11 -14.99
CA GLY A 379 10.14 2.37 -15.71
C GLY A 379 8.94 3.30 -15.62
N MET A 380 7.73 2.78 -15.91
CA MET A 380 6.48 3.54 -15.77
C MET A 380 6.25 3.96 -14.32
N SER A 381 6.51 3.07 -13.36
CA SER A 381 6.34 3.34 -11.93
C SER A 381 7.27 4.44 -11.44
N TRP A 382 8.51 4.45 -11.89
CA TRP A 382 9.46 5.52 -11.58
C TRP A 382 8.99 6.87 -12.11
N LEU A 383 8.46 6.88 -13.34
CA LEU A 383 7.93 8.08 -13.98
C LEU A 383 6.71 8.62 -13.22
N THR A 384 5.71 7.77 -12.97
CA THR A 384 4.49 8.17 -12.24
C THR A 384 4.78 8.53 -10.79
N TYR A 385 5.75 7.87 -10.14
CA TYR A 385 6.20 8.23 -8.81
C TYR A 385 6.72 9.67 -8.76
N ARG A 386 7.59 10.04 -9.71
CA ARG A 386 8.21 11.38 -9.75
C ARG A 386 7.25 12.47 -10.21
N LEU A 387 6.42 12.18 -11.22
CA LEU A 387 5.59 13.20 -11.88
C LEU A 387 4.21 13.35 -11.24
N ILE A 388 3.67 12.30 -10.64
CA ILE A 388 2.28 12.28 -10.14
C ILE A 388 2.26 12.07 -8.61
N GLU A 389 2.87 10.98 -8.13
CA GLU A 389 2.74 10.57 -6.73
C GLU A 389 3.43 11.54 -5.76
N VAL A 390 4.66 11.98 -6.05
CA VAL A 390 5.41 12.92 -5.20
C VAL A 390 4.79 14.32 -5.24
N PRO A 391 4.51 14.93 -6.42
CA PRO A 391 3.89 16.25 -6.49
C PRO A 391 2.49 16.26 -5.90
N GLY A 392 1.67 15.23 -6.16
CA GLY A 392 0.34 15.08 -5.58
C GLY A 392 0.39 15.05 -4.05
N ARG A 393 1.28 14.23 -3.46
CA ARG A 393 1.49 14.24 -2.00
C ARG A 393 1.90 15.60 -1.46
N ALA A 394 2.78 16.32 -2.15
CA ALA A 394 3.21 17.64 -1.73
C ALA A 394 2.08 18.67 -1.81
N PHE A 395 1.24 18.60 -2.84
CA PHE A 395 0.03 19.42 -2.97
C PHE A 395 -0.93 19.20 -1.79
N PHE A 396 -1.29 17.95 -1.50
CA PHE A 396 -2.21 17.64 -0.40
C PHE A 396 -1.66 18.00 0.99
N ARG A 397 -0.34 17.91 1.19
CA ARG A 397 0.29 18.43 2.42
C ARG A 397 0.12 19.94 2.57
N ARG A 398 0.35 20.70 1.50
CA ARG A 398 0.14 22.16 1.49
C ARG A 398 -1.33 22.50 1.73
N LEU A 399 -2.25 21.77 1.10
CA LEU A 399 -3.69 21.91 1.30
C LEU A 399 -4.10 21.65 2.75
N ALA A 400 -3.62 20.56 3.36
CA ALA A 400 -3.87 20.24 4.76
C ALA A 400 -3.35 21.35 5.70
N HIS A 401 -2.14 21.84 5.47
CA HIS A 401 -1.58 22.95 6.24
C HIS A 401 -2.38 24.25 6.09
N ALA A 402 -2.89 24.56 4.90
CA ALA A 402 -3.71 25.74 4.66
C ALA A 402 -5.07 25.64 5.36
N MET A 403 -5.76 24.50 5.24
CA MET A 403 -7.10 24.29 5.82
C MET A 403 -7.09 24.15 7.34
N PHE A 404 -6.02 23.60 7.92
CA PHE A 404 -5.94 23.27 9.35
C PHE A 404 -4.81 23.99 10.06
N ARG A 405 -4.44 25.20 9.63
CA ARG A 405 -3.46 26.07 10.32
C ARG A 405 -3.95 26.47 11.71
N ARG A 406 -3.15 26.26 12.76
CA ARG A 406 -3.48 26.79 14.10
C ARG A 406 -3.43 28.31 14.02
N VAL A 407 -4.55 29.00 14.26
CA VAL A 407 -4.50 30.43 14.61
C VAL A 407 -3.79 30.46 15.97
N PRO A 408 -2.64 31.13 16.10
CA PRO A 408 -2.07 31.35 17.43
C PRO A 408 -3.12 32.12 18.24
N HIS A 409 -3.46 31.63 19.43
CA HIS A 409 -4.18 32.49 20.37
C HIS A 409 -3.32 33.74 20.58
N PRO A 410 -3.87 34.96 20.47
CA PRO A 410 -3.15 36.13 20.94
C PRO A 410 -2.83 35.83 22.41
N VAL A 411 -1.54 35.78 22.72
CA VAL A 411 -1.09 35.82 24.11
C VAL A 411 -1.60 37.16 24.61
N LEU A 412 -2.68 37.14 25.40
CA LEU A 412 -3.03 38.28 26.22
C LEU A 412 -1.83 38.46 27.15
N ASP A 413 -1.03 39.48 26.87
CA ASP A 413 0.07 39.91 27.70
C ASP A 413 -0.53 40.46 29.00
N VAL A 414 -0.62 39.60 30.01
CA VAL A 414 -1.09 39.98 31.36
C VAL A 414 0.07 40.60 32.16
N SER A 415 0.79 41.56 31.58
CA SER A 415 1.90 42.25 32.27
C SER A 415 1.64 43.73 32.63
N GLU A 416 0.49 44.31 32.27
CA GLU A 416 0.09 45.65 32.73
C GLU A 416 -0.99 45.59 33.83
N ALA A 417 -0.60 45.16 35.03
CA ALA A 417 -1.29 45.52 36.28
C ALA A 417 -0.43 45.15 37.50
N ALA A 418 0.70 45.86 37.70
CA ALA A 418 1.40 45.85 38.98
C ALA A 418 1.01 47.11 39.79
N PRO A 419 0.69 47.00 41.09
CA PRO A 419 0.28 48.15 41.90
C PRO A 419 1.49 49.01 42.31
N GLU A 420 1.35 50.33 42.20
CA GLU A 420 2.32 51.31 42.68
C GLU A 420 2.56 51.16 44.19
N VAL A 421 3.74 50.68 44.56
CA VAL A 421 4.26 50.75 45.93
C VAL A 421 4.87 52.14 46.14
N ARG A 422 4.12 53.05 46.77
CA ARG A 422 4.65 54.34 47.24
C ARG A 422 5.67 54.11 48.35
N ARG A 423 6.92 54.51 48.11
CA ARG A 423 7.96 54.65 49.13
C ARG A 423 7.71 55.92 49.95
N ALA A 424 7.66 55.79 51.27
CA ALA A 424 7.73 56.90 52.20
C ALA A 424 9.16 57.47 52.27
N PRO A 425 9.36 58.79 52.34
CA PRO A 425 10.68 59.37 52.61
C PRO A 425 10.89 59.54 54.12
N SER A 426 12.06 59.13 54.61
CA SER A 426 12.52 59.38 55.98
C SER A 426 13.45 60.60 56.07
N ALA A 427 13.17 61.43 57.07
CA ALA A 427 14.03 62.39 57.77
C ALA A 427 14.49 63.66 57.01
N THR A 428 13.95 64.83 57.35
CA THR A 428 14.37 65.72 58.46
C THR A 428 13.37 66.86 58.61
#